data_AF-A0A268TAL3-F1
#
_entry.id   AF-A0A268TAL3-F1
#
_cell.length_a   1.000
_cell.length_b   1.000
_cell.length_c   1.000
_cell.angle_alpha   90.00
_cell.angle_beta   90.00
_cell.angle_gamma   90.00
#
_symmetry.space_group_name_H-M   'P 1'
#
loop_
_entity.id
_entity.type
_entity.pdbx_description
1 polymer ?
#
loop_
_entity_poly.entity_id
_entity_poly.type
_entity_poly.pdbx_seq_one_letter_code
_entity_poly.pdbx_strand_id
1 'polypeptide(L)'
;MFRLGVVYMVEKLVFFYQKFISPLLPGSCRYYPTCSEYALWCIRFESPLCAFLKICLRVLKCNQFFVGGIDYPIGHRALEVRFSSPQKILFWLVPLAHTSKSKFYIIKSL
;
A
#
# COMPACT_ATOMS: atom_id res chain seq x y z
N MET A 1 15.64 -2.79 14.54
CA MET A 1 15.81 -1.31 14.57
C MET A 1 15.99 -0.71 13.18
N PHE A 2 16.97 -1.12 12.37
CA PHE A 2 17.22 -0.55 11.02
C PHE A 2 16.02 -0.58 10.06
N ARG A 3 15.24 -1.66 10.04
CA ARG A 3 14.03 -1.78 9.20
C ARG A 3 12.97 -0.71 9.51
N LEU A 4 12.76 -0.37 10.77
CA LEU A 4 11.77 0.66 11.14
C LEU A 4 12.25 2.06 10.73
N GLY A 5 13.54 2.36 10.87
CA GLY A 5 14.10 3.67 10.49
C GLY A 5 13.94 3.96 9.00
N VAL A 6 14.29 3.01 8.14
CA VAL A 6 14.16 3.16 6.68
C VAL A 6 12.70 3.27 6.26
N VAL A 7 11.83 2.40 6.76
CA VAL A 7 10.39 2.42 6.46
C VAL A 7 9.77 3.77 6.83
N TYR A 8 10.09 4.27 8.04
CA TYR A 8 9.57 5.54 8.52
C TYR A 8 10.09 6.75 7.74
N MET A 9 11.35 6.69 7.28
CA MET A 9 11.91 7.73 6.42
C MET A 9 11.19 7.79 5.07
N VAL A 10 11.01 6.66 4.38
CA VAL A 10 10.32 6.62 3.08
C VAL A 10 8.86 7.03 3.23
N GLU A 11 8.18 6.58 4.28
CA GLU A 11 6.80 6.98 4.57
C GLU A 11 6.65 8.51 4.70
N LYS A 12 7.56 9.17 5.43
CA LYS A 12 7.56 10.63 5.56
C LYS A 12 7.78 11.34 4.23
N LEU A 13 8.66 10.82 3.38
CA LEU A 13 8.90 11.39 2.04
C LEU A 13 7.63 11.31 1.17
N VAL A 14 6.94 10.17 1.19
CA VAL A 14 5.68 9.99 0.44
C VAL A 14 4.59 10.91 1.00
N PHE A 15 4.50 11.05 2.33
CA PHE A 15 3.54 11.96 2.96
C PHE A 15 3.81 13.44 2.63
N PHE A 16 5.08 13.83 2.61
CA PHE A 16 5.50 15.17 2.17
C PHE A 16 5.11 15.41 0.71
N TYR A 17 5.38 14.45 -0.17
CA TYR A 17 4.95 14.50 -1.57
C TYR A 17 3.42 14.65 -1.70
N GLN A 18 2.64 13.84 -0.98
CA GLN A 18 1.18 13.92 -1.01
C GLN A 18 0.63 15.27 -0.52
N LYS A 19 1.26 15.87 0.50
CA LYS A 19 0.76 17.10 1.12
C LYS A 19 1.15 18.37 0.34
N PHE A 20 2.37 18.41 -0.21
CA PHE A 20 2.92 19.63 -0.80
C PHE A 20 2.94 19.61 -2.32
N ILE A 21 3.21 18.45 -2.92
CA ILE A 21 3.41 18.32 -4.37
C ILE A 21 2.11 17.88 -5.05
N SER A 22 1.44 16.85 -4.51
CA SER A 22 0.23 16.30 -5.13
C SER A 22 -0.91 17.30 -5.36
N PRO A 23 -1.18 18.31 -4.51
CA PRO A 23 -2.22 19.30 -4.76
C PRO A 23 -1.93 20.23 -5.95
N LEU A 24 -0.65 20.34 -6.34
CA LEU A 24 -0.19 21.17 -7.45
C LEU A 24 -0.24 20.45 -8.79
N LEU A 25 -0.42 19.12 -8.80
CA LEU A 25 -0.50 18.30 -10.00
C LEU A 25 -1.95 17.86 -10.25
N PRO A 26 -2.39 17.76 -11.51
CA PRO A 26 -3.68 17.17 -11.82
C PRO A 26 -3.72 15.70 -11.38
N GLY A 27 -4.89 15.24 -10.92
CA GLY A 27 -5.11 13.84 -10.55
C GLY A 27 -5.04 12.91 -11.76
N SER A 28 -3.83 12.48 -12.13
CA SER A 28 -3.56 11.68 -13.34
C SER A 28 -3.50 10.18 -13.10
N CYS A 29 -3.60 9.75 -11.84
CA CYS A 29 -3.45 8.35 -11.50
C CYS A 29 -4.64 7.53 -12.04
N ARG A 30 -4.37 6.53 -12.89
CA ARG A 30 -5.39 5.68 -13.51
C ARG A 30 -5.86 4.53 -12.62
N TYR A 31 -5.28 4.42 -11.44
CA TYR A 31 -5.48 3.29 -10.54
C TYR A 31 -6.06 3.75 -9.20
N TYR A 32 -6.89 2.90 -8.62
CA TYR A 32 -7.38 3.05 -7.25
C TYR A 32 -6.87 1.89 -6.37
N PRO A 33 -6.29 2.16 -5.19
CA PRO A 33 -5.86 3.47 -4.68
C PRO A 33 -4.79 4.11 -5.59
N THR A 34 -4.58 5.42 -5.45
CA THR A 34 -3.57 6.17 -6.22
C THR A 34 -2.16 5.61 -6.00
N CYS A 35 -1.22 5.83 -6.93
CA CYS A 35 0.15 5.30 -6.83
C CYS A 35 0.87 5.69 -5.52
N SER A 36 0.63 6.90 -5.00
CA SER A 36 1.23 7.36 -3.76
C SER A 36 0.60 6.67 -2.53
N GLU A 37 -0.72 6.50 -2.52
CA GLU A 37 -1.42 5.77 -1.44
C GLU A 37 -1.07 4.27 -1.48
N TYR A 38 -1.02 3.67 -2.67
CA TYR A 38 -0.52 2.31 -2.90
C TYR A 38 0.89 2.14 -2.34
N ALA A 39 1.78 3.11 -2.57
CA ALA A 39 3.14 3.08 -2.06
C ALA A 39 3.19 3.08 -0.52
N LEU A 40 2.39 3.92 0.15
CA LEU A 40 2.29 3.91 1.61
C LEU A 40 1.86 2.55 2.16
N TRP A 41 0.87 1.92 1.53
CA TRP A 41 0.38 0.62 1.98
C TRP A 41 1.43 -0.48 1.73
N CYS A 42 2.10 -0.50 0.58
CA CYS A 42 3.21 -1.43 0.34
C CYS A 42 4.32 -1.27 1.37
N ILE A 43 4.77 -0.05 1.65
CA ILE A 43 5.85 0.22 2.61
C ILE A 43 5.51 -0.29 4.03
N ARG A 44 4.24 -0.20 4.44
CA ARG A 44 3.77 -0.64 5.77
C ARG A 44 3.63 -2.16 5.90
N PHE A 45 3.17 -2.84 4.85
CA PHE A 45 2.77 -4.24 4.94
C PHE A 45 3.76 -5.23 4.28
N GLU A 46 4.71 -4.76 3.47
CA GLU A 46 5.70 -5.60 2.77
C GLU A 46 7.14 -5.45 3.30
N SER A 47 8.04 -6.30 2.78
CA SER A 47 9.47 -6.06 2.93
C SER A 47 9.91 -4.88 2.04
N PRO A 48 10.94 -4.09 2.42
CA PRO A 48 11.33 -2.89 1.66
C PRO A 48 11.63 -3.17 0.18
N LEU A 49 12.29 -4.29 -0.12
CA LEU A 49 12.62 -4.69 -1.49
C LEU A 49 11.38 -5.10 -2.28
N CYS A 50 10.50 -5.93 -1.69
CA CYS A 50 9.25 -6.31 -2.34
C CYS A 50 8.32 -5.09 -2.55
N ALA A 51 8.27 -4.19 -1.57
CA ALA A 51 7.51 -2.95 -1.66
C ALA A 51 8.04 -2.08 -2.82
N PHE A 52 9.35 -1.87 -2.89
CA PHE A 52 9.97 -1.09 -3.96
C PHE A 52 9.63 -1.64 -5.35
N LEU A 53 9.81 -2.95 -5.56
CA LEU A 53 9.48 -3.59 -6.85
C LEU A 53 7.99 -3.44 -7.21
N LYS A 54 7.08 -3.68 -6.26
CA LYS A 54 5.63 -3.52 -6.47
C LYS A 54 5.26 -2.07 -6.83
N ILE A 55 5.85 -1.10 -6.14
CA ILE A 55 5.62 0.34 -6.38
C ILE A 55 6.15 0.75 -7.76
N CYS A 56 7.38 0.38 -8.09
CA CYS A 56 7.97 0.70 -9.39
C CYS A 56 7.15 0.12 -10.54
N LEU A 57 6.78 -1.17 -10.45
CA LEU A 57 5.92 -1.80 -11.46
C LEU A 57 4.56 -1.10 -11.58
N ARG A 58 3.99 -0.65 -10.45
CA ARG A 58 2.72 0.09 -10.43
C ARG A 58 2.83 1.44 -11.13
N VAL A 59 3.89 2.21 -10.84
CA VAL A 59 4.14 3.52 -11.47
C VAL A 59 4.38 3.36 -12.97
N LEU A 60 5.17 2.36 -13.37
CA LEU A 60 5.42 2.06 -14.79
C LEU A 60 4.12 1.69 -15.54
N LYS A 61 3.19 1.00 -14.89
CA LYS A 61 1.86 0.68 -15.46
C LYS A 61 0.90 1.86 -15.44
N CYS A 62 1.15 2.89 -14.62
CA CYS A 62 0.26 4.04 -14.47
C CYS A 62 0.42 5.04 -15.63
N ASN A 63 0.11 4.60 -16.83
CA ASN A 63 0.15 5.41 -18.05
C ASN A 63 -1.02 5.03 -18.98
N GLN A 64 -1.13 5.74 -20.11
CA GLN A 64 -2.26 5.60 -21.02
C GLN A 64 -2.38 4.23 -21.73
N PHE A 65 -1.27 3.48 -21.80
CA PHE A 65 -1.19 2.18 -22.48
C PHE A 65 -1.81 1.03 -21.68
N PHE A 66 -2.24 1.27 -20.44
CA PHE A 66 -2.89 0.27 -19.59
C PHE A 66 -4.28 0.74 -19.17
N VAL A 67 -5.24 -0.19 -19.09
CA VAL A 67 -6.67 0.07 -18.82
C VAL A 67 -6.93 0.76 -17.46
N GLY A 68 -5.98 0.71 -16.52
CA GLY A 68 -6.18 1.24 -15.17
C GLY A 68 -7.13 0.36 -14.35
N GLY A 69 -7.68 0.90 -13.26
CA GLY A 69 -8.72 0.24 -12.45
C GLY A 69 -8.39 0.08 -10.97
N ILE A 70 -9.12 -0.81 -10.30
CA ILE A 70 -8.96 -1.07 -8.87
C ILE A 70 -7.91 -2.17 -8.68
N ASP A 71 -6.78 -1.86 -8.03
CA ASP A 71 -5.79 -2.87 -7.65
C ASP A 71 -5.14 -2.52 -6.31
N TYR A 72 -5.61 -3.24 -5.29
CA TYR A 72 -5.16 -3.14 -3.92
C TYR A 72 -3.84 -3.89 -3.72
N PRO A 73 -2.91 -3.36 -2.93
CA PRO A 73 -1.68 -4.06 -2.63
C PRO A 73 -1.98 -5.36 -1.87
N ILE A 74 -1.28 -6.41 -2.28
CA ILE A 74 -1.33 -7.72 -1.64
C ILE A 74 -0.16 -7.78 -0.67
N GLY A 75 -0.44 -8.07 0.61
CA GLY A 75 0.56 -8.32 1.64
C GLY A 75 0.92 -9.80 1.74
N HIS A 76 2.19 -10.09 2.04
CA HIS A 76 2.71 -11.46 2.19
C HIS A 76 2.94 -11.92 3.65
N ARG A 77 2.52 -11.13 4.64
CA ARG A 77 2.78 -11.41 6.06
C ARG A 77 1.83 -12.49 6.61
N ALA A 78 2.33 -13.39 7.46
CA ALA A 78 1.43 -14.28 8.19
C ALA A 78 0.51 -13.46 9.12
N LEU A 79 -0.80 -13.69 9.03
CA LEU A 79 -1.77 -13.07 9.92
C LEU A 79 -1.81 -13.82 11.26
N GLU A 80 -1.41 -13.15 12.33
CA GLU A 80 -1.61 -13.62 13.70
C GLU A 80 -2.95 -13.08 14.21
N VAL A 81 -3.87 -13.98 14.57
CA VAL A 81 -5.14 -13.59 15.19
C VAL A 81 -4.86 -13.19 16.64
N ARG A 82 -5.16 -11.95 16.99
CA ARG A 82 -5.09 -11.45 18.37
C ARG A 82 -6.45 -10.91 18.75
N PHE A 83 -6.97 -11.35 19.89
CA PHE A 83 -8.18 -10.80 20.46
C PHE A 83 -7.81 -9.58 21.29
N SER A 84 -8.44 -8.45 21.00
CA SER A 84 -8.27 -7.20 21.75
C SER A 84 -9.63 -6.57 22.03
N SER A 85 -9.68 -5.60 22.94
CA SER A 85 -10.83 -4.70 23.06
C SER A 85 -11.14 -4.03 21.72
N PRO A 86 -12.38 -3.56 21.49
CA PRO A 86 -12.74 -2.87 20.26
C PRO A 86 -11.82 -1.66 20.04
N GLN A 87 -11.03 -1.72 18.98
CA GLN A 87 -10.15 -0.65 18.53
C GLN A 87 -10.67 -0.07 17.22
N LYS A 88 -10.22 1.15 16.89
CA LYS A 88 -10.50 1.76 15.59
C LYS A 88 -9.85 0.92 14.47
N ILE A 89 -10.67 0.35 13.60
CA ILE A 89 -10.22 -0.43 12.45
C ILE A 89 -9.67 0.55 11.40
N LEU A 90 -8.37 0.47 11.10
CA LEU A 90 -7.73 1.32 10.09
C LEU A 90 -7.63 0.61 8.73
N PHE A 91 -7.39 -0.69 8.74
CA PHE A 91 -7.22 -1.52 7.55
C PHE A 91 -7.96 -2.85 7.71
N TRP A 92 -8.69 -3.22 6.67
CA TRP A 92 -9.28 -4.53 6.47
C TRP A 92 -8.29 -5.41 5.70
N LEU A 93 -8.07 -6.62 6.18
CA LEU A 93 -7.19 -7.60 5.56
C LEU A 93 -8.07 -8.74 5.02
N VAL A 94 -8.23 -8.81 3.70
CA VAL A 94 -9.12 -9.79 3.05
C VAL A 94 -8.28 -10.92 2.45
N PRO A 95 -8.41 -12.18 2.92
CA PRO A 95 -7.61 -13.29 2.40
C PRO A 95 -7.96 -13.59 0.93
N LEU A 96 -6.94 -13.82 0.10
CA LEU A 96 -7.13 -14.12 -1.34
C LEU A 96 -7.60 -15.55 -1.63
N ALA A 97 -7.40 -16.47 -0.68
CA ALA A 97 -7.77 -17.88 -0.84
C ALA A 97 -8.14 -18.48 0.51
N HIS A 98 -9.02 -19.48 0.51
CA HIS A 98 -9.47 -20.17 1.73
C HIS A 98 -8.32 -20.89 2.49
N THR A 99 -7.19 -21.16 1.82
CA THR A 99 -6.15 -22.07 2.33
C THR A 99 -4.80 -21.38 2.64
N SER A 100 -4.59 -20.11 2.27
CA SER A 100 -3.29 -19.45 2.40
C SER A 100 -3.34 -18.25 3.35
N LYS A 101 -2.90 -18.44 4.59
CA LYS A 101 -2.80 -17.38 5.63
C LYS A 101 -1.77 -16.29 5.31
N SER A 102 -1.05 -16.40 4.19
CA SER A 102 0.06 -15.53 3.84
C SER A 102 -0.24 -14.55 2.72
N LYS A 103 -1.43 -14.54 2.09
CA LYS A 103 -1.77 -13.57 1.04
C LYS A 103 -3.12 -12.91 1.32
N PHE A 104 -3.12 -11.59 1.44
CA PHE A 104 -4.32 -10.81 1.73
C PHE A 104 -4.30 -9.46 1.01
N TYR A 105 -5.48 -8.99 0.60
CA TYR A 105 -5.68 -7.62 0.16
C TYR A 105 -5.72 -6.69 1.36
N ILE A 106 -5.11 -5.52 1.21
CA ILE A 106 -5.11 -4.45 2.20
C ILE A 106 -6.07 -3.37 1.74
N ILE A 107 -7.16 -3.18 2.48
CA ILE A 107 -8.20 -2.18 2.16
C ILE A 107 -8.29 -1.21 3.32
N LYS A 108 -8.08 0.09 3.08
CA LYS A 108 -8.18 1.12 4.11
C LYS A 108 -9.65 1.32 4.51
N SER A 109 -9.92 1.37 5.83
CA SER A 109 -11.21 1.80 6.36
C SER A 109 -11.45 3.26 5.99
N LEU A 110 -12.66 3.56 5.51
CA LEU A 110 -13.15 4.95 5.37
C LEU A 110 -13.19 5.64 6.73
#